data_AF-A0A954HHW6-F1
#
_entry.id   AF-A0A954HHW6-F1
#
_cell.length_a   1.000
_cell.length_b   1.000
_cell.length_c   1.000
_cell.angle_alpha   90.00
_cell.angle_beta   90.00
_cell.angle_gamma   90.00
#
_symmetry.space_group_name_H-M   'P 1'
#
loop_
_entity.id
_entity.type
_entity.pdbx_description
1 polymer ?
#
loop_
_entity_poly.entity_id
_entity_poly.type
_entity_poly.pdbx_seq_one_letter_code
_entity_poly.pdbx_strand_id
1 'polypeptide(L)'
;MPHLKHQPPQYRLHKGSGQAIVSLCGQRVYLGKYGSDASRRRYQEVLNEWHARHAGEASSESLPAETVEASLAEVVTAKALRSKRRDGVRVTLDELIFVYRRHAREYYVKHGKITREAGMICDVTDLLGRKHGDNHLEDFGPVDLDDFRDDLITDKDWSRKYINKQVTRVVAMFKWAVAKELCDPEVYTRLSALGGLKRGRSAARETAGVSVVEGRLVNATLPHLPEIVADMVRFHRLTSARPG
;
A
#
# COMPACT_ATOMS: atom_id res chain seq x y z
N MET A 1 7.57 5.13 3.51
CA MET A 1 8.64 4.65 4.40
C MET A 1 8.76 3.17 4.11
N PRO A 2 9.94 2.66 3.75
CA PRO A 2 10.10 1.23 3.54
C PRO A 2 9.76 0.52 4.87
N HIS A 3 8.82 -0.42 4.83
CA HIS A 3 8.62 -1.31 5.96
C HIS A 3 9.92 -2.10 6.14
N LEU A 4 10.59 -1.89 7.27
CA LEU A 4 11.78 -2.64 7.64
C LEU A 4 11.45 -4.14 7.52
N LYS A 5 12.14 -4.84 6.61
CA LYS A 5 12.07 -6.30 6.43
C LYS A 5 12.48 -7.08 7.70
N HIS A 6 12.82 -6.36 8.78
CA HIS A 6 13.33 -6.87 10.05
C HIS A 6 12.53 -6.37 11.27
N GLN A 7 11.27 -5.99 11.12
CA GLN A 7 10.44 -5.74 12.31
C GLN A 7 9.93 -7.05 12.91
N PRO A 8 10.12 -7.27 14.22
CA PRO A 8 9.63 -8.46 14.86
C PRO A 8 8.10 -8.54 14.74
N PRO A 9 7.56 -9.75 14.52
CA PRO A 9 6.16 -9.96 14.21
C PRO A 9 5.28 -9.54 15.40
N GLN A 10 4.21 -8.79 15.15
CA GLN A 10 3.45 -8.13 16.21
C GLN A 10 2.43 -9.06 16.90
N TYR A 11 2.41 -9.03 18.24
CA TYR A 11 1.41 -9.66 19.08
C TYR A 11 0.07 -8.90 19.05
N ARG A 12 -0.99 -9.51 18.50
CA ARG A 12 -2.30 -8.87 18.31
C ARG A 12 -3.44 -9.71 18.89
N LEU A 13 -4.56 -9.06 19.21
CA LEU A 13 -5.79 -9.71 19.64
C LEU A 13 -6.66 -10.07 18.42
N HIS A 14 -7.01 -11.34 18.28
CA HIS A 14 -8.06 -11.77 17.36
C HIS A 14 -9.43 -11.56 18.00
N LYS A 15 -10.14 -10.53 17.52
CA LYS A 15 -11.41 -10.07 18.12
C LYS A 15 -12.51 -11.13 18.16
N GLY A 16 -12.54 -12.07 17.21
CA GLY A 16 -13.59 -13.09 17.11
C GLY A 16 -13.41 -14.30 18.04
N SER A 17 -12.17 -14.64 18.41
CA SER A 17 -11.89 -15.82 19.26
C SER A 17 -11.28 -15.47 20.63
N GLY A 18 -10.94 -14.19 20.87
CA GLY A 18 -10.26 -13.76 22.09
C GLY A 18 -8.81 -14.26 22.20
N GLN A 19 -8.26 -14.84 21.13
CA GLN A 19 -6.92 -15.41 21.11
C GLN A 19 -5.88 -14.40 20.65
N ALA A 20 -4.66 -14.52 21.18
CA ALA A 20 -3.48 -13.88 20.66
C ALA A 20 -3.10 -14.48 19.32
N ILE A 21 -2.82 -13.61 18.36
CA ILE A 21 -2.38 -13.96 17.02
C ILE A 21 -1.12 -13.18 16.65
N VAL A 22 -0.30 -13.83 15.84
CA VAL A 22 0.86 -13.22 15.19
C VAL A 22 0.82 -13.58 13.71
N SER A 23 1.24 -12.66 12.86
CA SER A 23 1.36 -12.88 11.42
C SER A 23 2.83 -13.10 11.05
N LEU A 24 3.16 -14.29 10.58
CA LEU A 24 4.49 -14.68 10.11
C LEU A 24 4.41 -15.02 8.63
N CYS A 25 5.18 -14.36 7.77
CA CYS A 25 5.26 -14.67 6.33
C CYS A 25 3.90 -14.86 5.63
N GLY A 26 2.89 -14.06 6.00
CA GLY A 26 1.52 -14.15 5.46
C GLY A 26 0.61 -15.18 6.13
N GLN A 27 1.13 -16.05 7.00
CA GLN A 27 0.37 -17.02 7.78
C GLN A 27 0.01 -16.50 9.18
N ARG A 28 -1.16 -16.89 9.68
CA ARG A 28 -1.65 -16.52 11.02
C ARG A 28 -1.38 -17.65 12.01
N VAL A 29 -0.61 -17.36 13.06
CA VAL A 29 -0.30 -18.30 14.14
C VAL A 29 -1.07 -17.89 15.39
N TYR A 30 -1.85 -18.82 15.96
CA TYR A 30 -2.62 -18.61 17.20
C TYR A 30 -1.80 -19.04 18.41
N LEU A 31 -1.61 -18.13 19.37
CA LEU A 31 -0.74 -18.34 20.54
C LEU A 31 -1.52 -18.75 21.81
N GLY A 32 -2.85 -18.79 21.74
CA GLY A 32 -3.73 -19.05 22.88
C GLY A 32 -4.44 -17.79 23.37
N LYS A 33 -5.02 -17.79 24.57
CA LYS A 33 -5.81 -16.67 25.09
C LYS A 33 -5.01 -15.37 25.15
N TYR A 34 -5.54 -14.29 24.59
CA TYR A 34 -4.85 -13.00 24.56
C TYR A 34 -4.58 -12.48 25.99
N GLY A 35 -3.35 -12.02 26.20
CA GLY A 35 -2.86 -11.46 27.46
C GLY A 35 -2.44 -12.50 28.51
N SER A 36 -2.52 -13.81 28.21
CA SER A 36 -2.09 -14.85 29.15
C SER A 36 -0.57 -15.06 29.16
N ASP A 37 -0.03 -15.57 30.27
CA ASP A 37 1.41 -15.89 30.37
C ASP A 37 1.81 -17.04 29.44
N ALA A 38 0.88 -17.95 29.13
CA ALA A 38 1.09 -19.01 28.16
C ALA A 38 1.19 -18.47 26.73
N SER A 39 0.38 -17.48 26.36
CA SER A 39 0.46 -16.86 25.02
C SER A 39 1.67 -15.95 24.86
N ARG A 40 2.14 -15.32 25.95
CA ARG A 40 3.40 -14.54 25.96
C ARG A 40 4.63 -15.43 25.83
N ARG A 41 4.66 -16.61 26.47
CA ARG A 41 5.75 -17.59 26.30
C ARG A 41 5.83 -18.11 24.86
N ARG A 42 4.71 -18.50 24.27
CA ARG A 42 4.65 -18.89 22.84
C ARG A 42 5.04 -17.74 21.91
N TYR A 43 4.70 -16.50 22.26
CA TYR A 43 5.16 -15.33 21.52
C TYR A 43 6.70 -15.19 21.56
N GLN A 44 7.32 -15.39 22.73
CA GLN A 44 8.78 -15.36 22.87
C GLN A 44 9.45 -16.48 22.07
N GLU A 45 8.88 -17.69 22.04
CA GLU A 45 9.36 -18.80 21.21
C GLU A 45 9.32 -18.44 19.72
N VAL A 46 8.21 -17.83 19.26
CA VAL A 46 8.05 -17.35 17.89
C VAL A 46 9.04 -16.23 17.54
N LEU A 47 9.33 -15.33 18.49
CA LEU A 47 10.35 -14.29 18.30
C LEU A 47 11.76 -14.89 18.17
N ASN A 48 12.07 -15.91 18.95
CA ASN A 48 13.37 -16.60 18.88
C ASN A 48 13.54 -17.35 17.55
N GLU A 49 12.48 -18.05 17.08
CA GLU A 49 12.47 -18.69 15.76
C GLU A 49 12.61 -17.67 14.62
N TRP A 50 11.95 -16.51 14.75
CA TRP A 50 12.05 -15.40 13.80
C TRP A 50 13.48 -14.82 13.78
N HIS A 51 14.09 -14.57 14.94
CA HIS A 51 15.48 -14.13 15.05
C HIS A 51 16.46 -15.15 14.46
N ALA A 52 16.27 -16.45 14.73
CA ALA A 52 17.15 -17.50 14.21
C ALA A 52 17.09 -17.60 12.67
N ARG A 53 15.90 -17.46 12.07
CA ARG A 53 15.75 -17.42 10.60
C ARG A 53 16.39 -16.19 9.96
N HIS A 54 16.29 -15.02 10.61
CA HIS A 54 16.85 -13.77 10.08
C HIS A 54 18.35 -13.61 10.40
N ALA A 55 18.88 -14.31 11.40
CA ALA A 55 20.32 -14.34 11.68
C ALA A 55 21.13 -15.01 10.55
N GLY A 56 20.53 -15.94 9.81
CA GLY A 56 21.14 -16.58 8.62
C GLY A 56 21.14 -15.71 7.35
N GLU A 57 20.27 -14.69 7.29
CA GLU A 57 20.25 -13.69 6.21
C GLU A 57 21.10 -12.45 6.53
N ALA A 58 21.44 -12.24 7.80
CA ALA A 58 22.23 -11.09 8.28
C ALA A 58 23.75 -11.25 8.13
N SER A 59 24.25 -12.39 7.62
CA SER A 59 25.67 -12.64 7.38
C SER A 59 26.13 -12.33 5.95
N SER A 60 25.53 -11.32 5.30
CA SER A 60 26.22 -10.53 4.27
C SER A 60 26.31 -9.09 4.77
N GLU A 61 27.53 -8.58 4.93
CA GLU A 61 27.88 -7.26 5.46
C GLU A 61 26.88 -6.15 5.07
N SER A 62 26.14 -5.62 6.05
CA SER A 62 25.23 -4.48 5.83
C SER A 62 25.80 -3.19 6.39
N LEU A 63 26.21 -2.29 5.50
CA LEU A 63 26.29 -0.85 5.79
C LEU A 63 24.89 -0.30 6.14
N PRO A 64 24.79 0.81 6.92
CA PRO A 64 23.50 1.35 7.34
C PRO A 64 22.58 1.63 6.14
N ALA A 65 21.30 1.26 6.24
CA ALA A 65 20.32 1.35 5.14
C ALA A 65 20.23 2.76 4.51
N GLU A 66 20.50 3.82 5.28
CA GLU A 66 20.50 5.21 4.82
C GLU A 66 21.64 5.54 3.85
N THR A 67 22.84 4.95 4.02
CA THR A 67 23.96 5.17 3.09
C THR A 67 23.79 4.38 1.80
N VAL A 68 23.17 3.20 1.86
CA VAL A 68 22.84 2.39 0.68
C VAL A 68 21.72 3.06 -0.14
N GLU A 69 20.67 3.57 0.51
CA GLU A 69 19.57 4.26 -0.18
C GLU A 69 20.04 5.58 -0.83
N ALA A 70 20.94 6.32 -0.20
CA ALA A 70 21.56 7.52 -0.77
C ALA A 70 22.46 7.21 -1.98
N SER A 71 23.28 6.16 -1.90
CA SER A 71 24.13 5.71 -3.01
C SER A 71 23.29 5.21 -4.20
N LEU A 72 22.23 4.42 -3.94
CA LEU A 72 21.29 3.98 -4.97
C LEU A 72 20.49 5.14 -5.58
N ALA A 73 20.19 6.19 -4.82
CA ALA A 73 19.45 7.36 -5.30
C ALA A 73 20.22 8.24 -6.30
N GLU A 74 21.55 8.20 -6.27
CA GLU A 74 22.41 8.85 -7.27
C GLU A 74 22.49 8.02 -8.57
N VAL A 75 22.43 6.70 -8.45
CA VAL A 75 22.60 5.76 -9.58
C VAL A 75 21.28 5.46 -10.28
N VAL A 76 20.19 5.25 -9.55
CA VAL A 76 18.88 4.84 -10.07
C VAL A 76 18.00 6.07 -10.26
N THR A 77 18.27 6.81 -11.34
CA THR A 77 17.43 7.94 -11.79
C THR A 77 16.65 7.58 -13.04
N ALA A 78 15.56 8.29 -13.34
CA ALA A 78 14.82 8.08 -14.60
C ALA A 78 15.72 8.25 -15.83
N LYS A 79 16.71 9.15 -15.78
CA LYS A 79 17.69 9.33 -16.87
C LYS A 79 18.62 8.11 -17.01
N ALA A 80 19.11 7.58 -15.89
CA ALA A 80 19.95 6.38 -15.87
C ALA A 80 19.20 5.15 -16.38
N LEU A 81 17.95 4.94 -15.93
CA LEU A 81 17.12 3.83 -16.41
C LEU A 81 16.78 3.95 -17.90
N ARG A 82 16.57 5.17 -18.41
CA ARG A 82 16.42 5.40 -19.86
C ARG A 82 17.68 5.02 -20.63
N SER A 83 18.86 5.37 -20.13
CA SER A 83 20.14 4.96 -20.76
C SER A 83 20.27 3.43 -20.75
N LYS A 84 20.08 2.81 -19.57
CA LYS A 84 20.08 1.36 -19.38
C LYS A 84 19.21 0.64 -20.42
N ARG A 85 17.99 1.13 -20.64
CA ARG A 85 17.09 0.58 -21.67
C ARG A 85 17.61 0.76 -23.09
N ARG A 86 18.18 1.92 -23.43
CA ARG A 86 18.77 2.18 -24.75
C ARG A 86 19.97 1.30 -25.04
N ASP A 87 20.70 0.93 -24.00
CA ASP A 87 21.83 0.00 -24.06
C ASP A 87 21.36 -1.47 -24.15
N GLY A 88 20.05 -1.71 -24.30
CA GLY A 88 19.45 -3.05 -24.43
C GLY A 88 19.24 -3.77 -23.10
N VAL A 89 19.52 -3.12 -21.97
CA VAL A 89 19.35 -3.73 -20.65
C VAL A 89 17.94 -3.44 -20.13
N ARG A 90 17.23 -4.52 -19.78
CA ARG A 90 15.83 -4.45 -19.35
C ARG A 90 15.68 -3.75 -18.00
N VAL A 91 14.60 -3.00 -17.84
CA VAL A 91 14.26 -2.31 -16.59
C VAL A 91 13.31 -3.18 -15.77
N THR A 92 13.52 -3.23 -14.46
CA THR A 92 12.68 -4.00 -13.52
C THR A 92 11.58 -3.15 -12.91
N LEU A 93 10.56 -3.81 -12.36
CA LEU A 93 9.49 -3.13 -11.64
C LEU A 93 9.99 -2.40 -10.39
N ASP A 94 10.93 -2.97 -9.63
CA ASP A 94 11.49 -2.33 -8.45
C ASP A 94 12.25 -1.04 -8.79
N GLU A 95 13.02 -1.04 -9.87
CA GLU A 95 13.68 0.17 -10.39
C GLU A 95 12.66 1.26 -10.76
N LEU A 96 11.59 0.88 -11.45
CA LEU A 96 10.50 1.80 -11.80
C LEU A 96 9.80 2.34 -10.54
N ILE A 97 9.46 1.46 -9.60
CA ILE A 97 8.80 1.82 -8.34
C ILE A 97 9.66 2.83 -7.57
N PHE A 98 10.97 2.59 -7.49
CA PHE A 98 11.90 3.48 -6.82
C PHE A 98 11.87 4.90 -7.40
N VAL A 99 12.09 5.04 -8.72
CA VAL A 99 12.12 6.36 -9.37
C VAL A 99 10.75 7.03 -9.35
N TYR A 100 9.66 6.26 -9.47
CA TYR A 100 8.32 6.81 -9.48
C TYR A 100 7.89 7.29 -8.09
N ARG A 101 8.25 6.58 -7.01
CA ARG A 101 7.98 7.04 -5.64
C ARG A 101 8.66 8.37 -5.34
N ARG A 102 9.89 8.55 -5.81
CA ARG A 102 10.61 9.83 -5.68
C ARG A 102 9.89 10.93 -6.44
N HIS A 103 9.54 10.68 -7.70
CA HIS A 103 8.75 11.62 -8.49
C HIS A 103 7.41 11.97 -7.81
N ALA A 104 6.69 10.98 -7.27
CA ALA A 104 5.41 11.19 -6.61
C ALA A 104 5.53 12.11 -5.38
N ARG A 105 6.60 12.00 -4.60
CA ARG A 105 6.85 12.87 -3.44
C ARG A 105 7.12 14.32 -3.85
N GLU A 106 7.80 14.52 -4.98
CA GLU A 106 8.10 15.85 -5.53
C GLU A 106 6.88 16.46 -6.24
N TYR A 107 6.09 15.64 -6.94
CA TYR A 107 4.96 16.08 -7.76
C TYR A 107 3.69 16.34 -6.95
N TYR A 108 3.34 15.44 -6.02
CA TYR A 108 2.10 15.53 -5.26
C TYR A 108 2.27 16.38 -3.99
N VAL A 109 2.61 17.66 -4.18
CA VAL A 109 2.83 18.65 -3.12
C VAL A 109 1.77 19.74 -3.19
N LYS A 110 1.20 20.12 -2.05
CA LYS A 110 0.26 21.24 -1.92
C LYS A 110 0.64 22.07 -0.70
N HIS A 111 0.82 23.38 -0.89
CA HIS A 111 1.28 24.31 0.16
C HIS A 111 2.58 23.85 0.86
N GLY A 112 3.56 23.38 0.07
CA GLY A 112 4.85 22.89 0.58
C GLY A 112 4.79 21.57 1.35
N LYS A 113 3.60 20.94 1.46
CA LYS A 113 3.42 19.65 2.14
C LYS A 113 3.10 18.55 1.12
N ILE A 114 3.77 17.42 1.27
CA ILE A 114 3.48 16.20 0.51
C ILE A 114 2.04 15.78 0.83
N THR A 115 1.25 15.55 -0.20
CA THR A 115 -0.15 15.14 -0.06
C THR A 115 -0.28 13.65 0.26
N ARG A 116 -1.46 13.22 0.73
CA ARG A 116 -1.76 11.81 0.98
C ARG A 116 -1.60 10.94 -0.28
N GLU A 117 -1.71 11.52 -1.48
CA GLU A 117 -1.60 10.81 -2.75
C GLU A 117 -0.26 10.09 -2.91
N ALA A 118 0.86 10.76 -2.58
CA ALA A 118 2.18 10.14 -2.60
C ALA A 118 2.28 8.96 -1.61
N GLY A 119 1.63 9.08 -0.45
CA GLY A 119 1.51 7.99 0.51
C GLY A 119 0.71 6.82 -0.05
N MET A 120 -0.40 7.08 -0.76
CA MET A 120 -1.22 6.01 -1.34
C MET A 120 -0.45 5.23 -2.42
N ILE A 121 0.37 5.93 -3.21
CA ILE A 121 1.28 5.33 -4.17
C ILE A 121 2.28 4.42 -3.46
N CYS A 122 2.88 4.87 -2.35
CA CYS A 122 3.77 4.03 -1.54
C CYS A 122 3.04 2.77 -1.04
N ASP A 123 1.84 2.92 -0.45
CA ASP A 123 1.08 1.82 0.14
C ASP A 123 0.79 0.67 -0.84
N VAL A 124 0.44 0.99 -2.09
CA VAL A 124 0.19 -0.02 -3.14
C VAL A 124 1.48 -0.58 -3.72
N THR A 125 2.45 0.28 -4.02
CA THR A 125 3.71 -0.18 -4.62
C THR A 125 4.56 -1.00 -3.64
N ASP A 126 4.31 -0.92 -2.33
CA ASP A 126 5.01 -1.72 -1.32
C ASP A 126 4.64 -3.21 -1.44
N LEU A 127 3.39 -3.52 -1.82
CA LEU A 127 3.02 -4.89 -2.12
C LEU A 127 3.47 -5.29 -3.52
N LEU A 128 3.34 -4.38 -4.49
CA LEU A 128 3.75 -4.63 -5.88
C LEU A 128 5.23 -5.03 -5.96
N GLY A 129 6.14 -4.27 -5.33
CA GLY A 129 7.57 -4.59 -5.33
C GLY A 129 7.87 -5.90 -4.62
N ARG A 130 7.16 -6.22 -3.53
CA ARG A 130 7.35 -7.51 -2.81
C ARG A 130 6.93 -8.74 -3.62
N LYS A 131 5.95 -8.60 -4.53
CA LYS A 131 5.38 -9.72 -5.29
C LYS A 131 5.93 -9.83 -6.70
N HIS A 132 6.21 -8.69 -7.33
CA HIS A 132 6.58 -8.58 -8.74
C HIS A 132 7.81 -7.69 -8.98
N GLY A 133 8.54 -7.27 -7.94
CA GLY A 133 9.63 -6.30 -8.06
C GLY A 133 10.74 -6.71 -9.03
N ASP A 134 11.10 -7.99 -9.03
CA ASP A 134 12.13 -8.56 -9.91
C ASP A 134 11.66 -8.73 -11.36
N ASN A 135 10.35 -8.64 -11.63
CA ASN A 135 9.84 -8.79 -12.99
C ASN A 135 10.28 -7.61 -13.84
N HIS A 136 10.65 -7.90 -15.09
CA HIS A 136 10.89 -6.87 -16.08
C HIS A 136 9.59 -6.18 -16.50
N LEU A 137 9.69 -4.90 -16.86
CA LEU A 137 8.53 -4.09 -17.22
C LEU A 137 7.77 -4.67 -18.43
N GLU A 138 8.47 -5.28 -19.39
CA GLU A 138 7.83 -5.83 -20.60
C GLU A 138 7.10 -7.15 -20.34
N ASP A 139 7.53 -7.89 -19.31
CA ASP A 139 6.97 -9.18 -18.93
C ASP A 139 5.75 -9.03 -18.02
N PHE A 140 5.65 -7.92 -17.26
CA PHE A 140 4.50 -7.64 -16.41
C PHE A 140 3.26 -7.26 -17.24
N GLY A 141 2.32 -8.20 -17.35
CA GLY A 141 1.14 -8.10 -18.21
C GLY A 141 -0.19 -7.93 -17.47
N PRO A 142 -1.31 -7.95 -18.21
CA PRO A 142 -2.66 -7.84 -17.64
C PRO A 142 -3.02 -8.98 -16.69
N VAL A 143 -2.48 -10.18 -16.93
CA VAL A 143 -2.70 -11.35 -16.06
C VAL A 143 -1.99 -11.14 -14.73
N ASP A 144 -0.72 -10.74 -14.74
CA ASP A 144 0.01 -10.41 -13.50
C ASP A 144 -0.66 -9.27 -12.72
N LEU A 145 -1.22 -8.28 -13.43
CA LEU A 145 -1.95 -7.20 -12.78
C LEU A 145 -3.29 -7.66 -12.19
N ASP A 146 -3.93 -8.69 -12.76
CA ASP A 146 -5.13 -9.30 -12.19
C ASP A 146 -4.79 -10.19 -10.99
N ASP A 147 -3.72 -10.99 -11.07
CA ASP A 147 -3.18 -11.74 -9.93
C ASP A 147 -2.80 -10.81 -8.77
N PHE A 148 -2.18 -9.66 -9.08
CA PHE A 148 -1.90 -8.63 -8.10
C PHE A 148 -3.16 -8.05 -7.43
N ARG A 149 -4.32 -8.04 -8.11
CA ARG A 149 -5.59 -7.63 -7.47
C ARG A 149 -6.03 -8.65 -6.44
N ASP A 150 -5.85 -9.94 -6.71
CA ASP A 150 -6.18 -10.99 -5.75
C ASP A 150 -5.26 -10.95 -4.53
N ASP A 151 -3.99 -10.59 -4.72
CA ASP A 151 -3.06 -10.25 -3.63
C ASP A 151 -3.56 -9.03 -2.82
N LEU A 152 -4.07 -7.98 -3.48
CA LEU A 152 -4.65 -6.82 -2.78
C LEU A 152 -5.92 -7.18 -2.00
N ILE A 153 -6.72 -8.12 -2.49
CA ILE A 153 -7.89 -8.63 -1.77
C ILE A 153 -7.42 -9.39 -0.51
N THR A 154 -6.46 -10.30 -0.67
CA THR A 154 -6.04 -11.24 0.38
C THR A 154 -5.15 -10.58 1.44
N ASP A 155 -4.12 -9.85 1.02
CA ASP A 155 -3.10 -9.32 1.92
C ASP A 155 -3.48 -7.96 2.54
N LYS A 156 -4.31 -7.17 1.84
CA LYS A 156 -4.69 -5.82 2.31
C LYS A 156 -6.13 -5.74 2.83
N ASP A 157 -7.00 -6.70 2.50
CA ASP A 157 -8.44 -6.65 2.81
C ASP A 157 -9.07 -5.29 2.42
N TRP A 158 -8.71 -4.81 1.24
CA TRP A 158 -9.19 -3.54 0.73
C TRP A 158 -10.55 -3.67 0.06
N SER A 159 -11.33 -2.59 0.09
CA SER A 159 -12.62 -2.59 -0.60
C SER A 159 -12.42 -2.55 -2.11
N ARG A 160 -13.35 -3.14 -2.87
CA ARG A 160 -13.31 -3.14 -4.35
C ARG A 160 -13.09 -1.74 -4.93
N LYS A 161 -13.79 -0.73 -4.40
CA LYS A 161 -13.65 0.67 -4.84
C LYS A 161 -12.23 1.20 -4.58
N TYR A 162 -11.61 0.83 -3.47
CA TYR A 162 -10.25 1.26 -3.15
C TYR A 162 -9.22 0.51 -3.99
N ILE A 163 -9.38 -0.80 -4.18
CA ILE A 163 -8.54 -1.62 -5.08
C ILE A 163 -8.54 -1.02 -6.48
N ASN A 164 -9.71 -0.72 -7.07
CA ASN A 164 -9.79 -0.09 -8.38
C ASN A 164 -9.00 1.23 -8.43
N LYS A 165 -9.12 2.10 -7.41
CA LYS A 165 -8.32 3.34 -7.34
C LYS A 165 -6.82 3.07 -7.26
N GLN A 166 -6.42 2.01 -6.58
CA GLN A 166 -5.00 1.64 -6.43
C GLN A 166 -4.43 1.06 -7.73
N VAL A 167 -5.19 0.19 -8.39
CA VAL A 167 -4.83 -0.32 -9.72
C VAL A 167 -4.70 0.83 -10.73
N THR A 168 -5.60 1.82 -10.70
CA THR A 168 -5.47 3.02 -11.54
C THR A 168 -4.16 3.77 -11.28
N ARG A 169 -3.67 3.84 -10.03
CA ARG A 169 -2.37 4.45 -9.71
C ARG A 169 -1.21 3.64 -10.26
N VAL A 170 -1.27 2.31 -10.16
CA VAL A 170 -0.26 1.43 -10.76
C VAL A 170 -0.23 1.62 -12.27
N VAL A 171 -1.38 1.61 -12.95
CA VAL A 171 -1.45 1.88 -14.39
C VAL A 171 -0.93 3.29 -14.75
N ALA A 172 -1.20 4.29 -13.92
CA ALA A 172 -0.66 5.64 -14.09
C ALA A 172 0.88 5.72 -13.92
N MET A 173 1.47 4.86 -13.08
CA MET A 173 2.93 4.70 -12.97
C MET A 173 3.52 4.20 -14.31
N PHE A 174 2.90 3.22 -14.95
CA PHE A 174 3.32 2.76 -16.27
C PHE A 174 3.12 3.82 -17.36
N LYS A 175 2.03 4.60 -17.29
CA LYS A 175 1.84 5.76 -18.18
C LYS A 175 3.01 6.75 -18.06
N TRP A 176 3.43 7.03 -16.84
CA TRP A 176 4.57 7.88 -16.57
C TRP A 176 5.88 7.26 -17.06
N ALA A 177 6.06 5.95 -16.88
CA ALA A 177 7.23 5.21 -17.37
C ALA A 177 7.39 5.34 -18.89
N VAL A 178 6.30 5.19 -19.65
CA VAL A 178 6.28 5.40 -21.11
C VAL A 178 6.66 6.85 -21.45
N ALA A 179 6.10 7.83 -20.74
CA ALA A 179 6.43 9.25 -20.95
C ALA A 179 7.90 9.59 -20.63
N LYS A 180 8.59 8.75 -19.85
CA LYS A 180 10.03 8.85 -19.55
C LYS A 180 10.90 7.92 -20.41
N GLU A 181 10.30 7.26 -21.40
CA GLU A 181 10.95 6.28 -22.29
C GLU A 181 11.57 5.08 -21.55
N LEU A 182 11.01 4.69 -20.40
CA LEU A 182 11.51 3.59 -19.56
C LEU A 182 10.98 2.23 -19.97
N CYS A 183 9.92 2.18 -20.78
CA CYS A 183 9.34 0.96 -21.35
C CYS A 183 8.60 1.29 -22.65
N ASP A 184 8.23 0.26 -23.40
CA ASP A 184 7.46 0.43 -24.63
C ASP A 184 6.01 0.89 -24.37
N PRO A 185 5.42 1.71 -25.27
CA PRO A 185 4.03 2.14 -25.15
C PRO A 185 3.02 0.99 -25.04
N GLU A 186 3.36 -0.17 -25.60
CA GLU A 186 2.53 -1.37 -25.55
C GLU A 186 2.32 -1.89 -24.13
N VAL A 187 3.31 -1.74 -23.22
CA VAL A 187 3.19 -2.17 -21.82
C VAL A 187 2.02 -1.44 -21.14
N TYR A 188 2.00 -0.11 -21.22
CA TYR A 188 0.89 0.68 -20.68
C TYR A 188 -0.44 0.35 -21.36
N THR A 189 -0.42 0.16 -22.68
CA THR A 189 -1.64 -0.13 -23.46
C THR A 189 -2.27 -1.45 -23.04
N ARG A 190 -1.47 -2.52 -22.89
CA ARG A 190 -1.91 -3.83 -22.40
C ARG A 190 -2.50 -3.73 -20.99
N LEU A 191 -1.77 -3.11 -20.05
CA LEU A 191 -2.24 -2.96 -18.67
C LEU A 191 -3.52 -2.13 -18.57
N SER A 192 -3.68 -1.12 -19.42
CA SER A 192 -4.89 -0.28 -19.47
C SER A 192 -6.12 -1.01 -20.02
N ALA A 193 -5.93 -2.09 -20.79
CA ALA A 193 -7.03 -2.91 -21.27
C ALA A 193 -7.72 -3.69 -20.14
N LEU A 194 -7.04 -3.89 -18.99
CA LEU A 194 -7.61 -4.57 -17.84
C LEU A 194 -8.66 -3.69 -17.15
N GLY A 195 -9.93 -3.99 -17.39
CA GLY A 195 -11.06 -3.32 -16.74
C GLY A 195 -11.03 -3.49 -15.21
N GLY A 196 -11.60 -2.52 -14.49
CA GLY A 196 -11.68 -2.60 -13.02
C GLY A 196 -12.66 -3.65 -12.51
N LEU A 197 -12.45 -4.11 -11.28
CA LEU A 197 -13.30 -5.08 -10.60
C LEU A 197 -14.76 -4.62 -10.56
N LYS A 198 -15.67 -5.49 -11.01
CA LYS A 198 -17.12 -5.24 -11.07
C LYS A 198 -17.78 -5.62 -9.75
N ARG A 199 -18.86 -4.91 -9.40
CA ARG A 199 -19.60 -5.13 -8.14
C ARG A 199 -20.13 -6.56 -8.09
N GLY A 200 -19.85 -7.26 -6.99
CA GLY A 200 -20.31 -8.63 -6.77
C GLY A 200 -19.72 -9.68 -7.72
N ARG A 201 -18.62 -9.37 -8.41
CA ARG A 201 -17.93 -10.29 -9.34
C ARG A 201 -16.51 -10.65 -8.88
N SER A 202 -16.15 -10.31 -7.64
CA SER A 202 -14.85 -10.56 -7.03
C SER A 202 -14.99 -10.80 -5.53
N ALA A 203 -14.00 -11.43 -4.89
CA ALA A 203 -13.95 -11.61 -3.44
C ALA A 203 -13.67 -10.32 -2.64
N ALA A 204 -13.33 -9.22 -3.32
CA ALA A 204 -13.08 -7.93 -2.70
C ALA A 204 -14.25 -7.45 -1.83
N ARG A 205 -13.93 -6.92 -0.64
CA ARG A 205 -14.94 -6.37 0.28
C ARG A 205 -15.76 -5.26 -0.37
N GLU A 206 -17.08 -5.34 -0.26
CA GLU A 206 -17.98 -4.24 -0.62
C GLU A 206 -18.23 -3.34 0.59
N THR A 207 -18.29 -2.02 0.34
CA THR A 207 -18.65 -1.04 1.36
C THR A 207 -20.05 -0.52 1.11
N ALA A 208 -20.85 -0.38 2.16
CA ALA A 208 -22.14 0.29 2.08
C ALA A 208 -21.99 1.70 1.48
N GLY A 209 -23.03 2.13 0.76
CA GLY A 209 -23.12 3.52 0.33
C GLY A 209 -23.27 4.44 1.54
N VAL A 210 -22.78 5.67 1.44
CA VAL A 210 -23.08 6.70 2.44
C VAL A 210 -24.57 7.04 2.29
N SER A 211 -25.33 6.85 3.37
CA SER A 211 -26.77 7.13 3.46
C SER A 211 -27.04 8.43 4.20
N VAL A 212 -28.24 8.95 4.03
CA VAL A 212 -28.70 10.14 4.77
C VAL A 212 -28.82 9.85 6.27
N VAL A 213 -28.54 10.87 7.08
CA VAL A 213 -28.77 10.83 8.53
C VAL A 213 -30.12 11.47 8.83
N GLU A 214 -30.93 10.80 9.64
CA GLU A 214 -32.25 11.32 10.03
C GLU A 214 -32.14 12.63 10.82
N GLY A 215 -33.00 13.60 10.50
CA GLY A 215 -32.98 14.92 11.14
C GLY A 215 -33.12 14.87 12.66
N ARG A 216 -33.87 13.90 13.20
CA ARG A 216 -33.99 13.69 14.65
C ARG A 216 -32.65 13.31 15.29
N LEU A 217 -31.84 12.48 14.63
CA LEU A 217 -30.53 12.04 15.13
C LEU A 217 -29.54 13.19 15.10
N VAL A 218 -29.59 14.01 14.05
CA VAL A 218 -28.81 15.26 13.97
C VAL A 218 -29.16 16.16 15.14
N ASN A 219 -30.46 16.46 15.34
CA ASN A 219 -30.92 17.32 16.42
C ASN A 219 -30.55 16.78 17.81
N ALA A 220 -30.63 15.46 18.02
CA ALA A 220 -30.22 14.81 19.27
C ALA A 220 -28.70 14.84 19.50
N THR A 221 -27.89 14.93 18.43
CA THR A 221 -26.43 15.00 18.54
C THR A 221 -25.95 16.42 18.86
N LEU A 222 -26.65 17.46 18.39
CA LEU A 222 -26.23 18.87 18.55
C LEU A 222 -25.86 19.28 20.00
N PRO A 223 -26.60 18.89 21.05
CA PRO A 223 -26.26 19.26 22.43
C PRO A 223 -24.96 18.64 22.96
N HIS A 224 -24.45 17.59 22.30
CA HIS A 224 -23.22 16.90 22.69
C HIS A 224 -21.98 17.38 21.94
N LEU A 225 -22.14 18.31 20.99
CA LEU A 225 -21.05 18.87 20.20
C LEU A 225 -20.56 20.19 20.82
N PRO A 226 -19.27 20.51 20.70
CA PRO A 226 -18.79 21.87 20.97
C PRO A 226 -19.58 22.89 20.14
N GLU A 227 -19.82 24.08 20.71
CA GLU A 227 -20.67 25.12 20.12
C GLU A 227 -20.34 25.41 18.64
N ILE A 228 -19.06 25.65 18.34
CA ILE A 228 -18.57 25.89 16.97
C ILE A 228 -18.91 24.73 16.02
N VAL A 229 -18.77 23.48 16.47
CA VAL A 229 -19.07 22.31 15.65
C VAL A 229 -20.58 22.16 15.44
N ALA A 230 -21.38 22.42 16.47
CA ALA A 230 -22.84 22.42 16.37
C ALA A 230 -23.34 23.47 15.36
N ASP A 231 -22.78 24.67 15.39
CA ASP A 231 -23.10 25.73 14.44
C ASP A 231 -22.67 25.38 13.03
N MET A 232 -21.48 24.79 12.86
CA MET A 232 -21.05 24.29 11.54
C MET A 232 -21.99 23.19 11.02
N VAL A 233 -22.49 22.29 11.87
CA VAL A 233 -23.49 21.28 11.46
C VAL A 233 -24.80 21.96 11.02
N ARG A 234 -25.28 22.98 11.75
CA ARG A 234 -26.47 23.76 11.36
C ARG A 234 -26.25 24.48 10.03
N PHE A 235 -25.11 25.15 9.87
CA PHE A 235 -24.72 25.86 8.65
C PHE A 235 -24.63 24.92 7.44
N HIS A 236 -23.89 23.80 7.56
CA HIS A 236 -23.76 22.82 6.48
C HIS A 236 -25.11 22.22 6.09
N ARG A 237 -26.01 21.99 7.06
CA ARG A 237 -27.35 21.47 6.78
C ARG A 237 -28.21 22.44 5.96
N LEU A 238 -28.06 23.75 6.17
CA LEU A 238 -28.84 24.77 5.46
C LEU A 238 -28.25 25.11 4.08
N THR A 239 -26.92 25.10 3.98
CA THR A 239 -26.22 25.59 2.78
C THR A 239 -25.72 24.48 1.87
N SER A 240 -25.68 23.24 2.35
CA SER A 240 -24.99 22.13 1.69
C SER A 240 -23.50 22.41 1.39
N ALA A 241 -22.91 23.39 2.10
CA ALA A 241 -21.49 23.69 1.96
C ALA A 241 -20.65 22.48 2.40
N ARG A 242 -19.52 22.27 1.71
CA ARG A 242 -18.57 21.22 2.08
C ARG A 242 -17.78 21.65 3.31
N PRO A 243 -17.43 20.72 4.22
CA PRO A 243 -16.68 21.00 5.45
C PRO A 243 -15.18 21.23 5.21
N GLY A 244 -14.84 21.85 4.07
CA GLY A 244 -13.55 21.78 3.36
C GLY A 244 -12.29 21.98 4.17
#